data_AF-A0ABD5M7J0-F1
#
_entry.id   AF-A0ABD5M7J0-F1
#
_cell.length_a   1.000
_cell.length_b   1.000
_cell.length_c   1.000
_cell.angle_alpha   90.00
_cell.angle_beta   90.00
_cell.angle_gamma   90.00
#
_symmetry.space_group_name_H-M   'P 1'
#
loop_
_entity.id
_entity.type
_entity.pdbx_description
1 polymer ?
#
loop_
_entity_poly.entity_id
_entity_poly.type
_entity_poly.pdbx_seq_one_letter_code
_entity_poly.pdbx_strand_id
1 'polypeptide(L)'
;MSDRPKLVDSSPLYPLPDALLVDSSVLGGIGRSTPERRQLINYIQSNDKQLYVSTGVVEELDKEWAGPYGVNDWLDPIRNEDWIVALPEPDYGARIRDGPTVSEMVDEAHRELAKLEQEREDELPKTDAKFAGNLVQIRVSESHDSVGLIIDDRNAERALSQVVSETEYEQFFRILRGPEVLEEIQ
;
A
#
# COMPACT_ATOMS: atom_id res chain seq x y z
N MET A 1 33.00 -17.31 12.24
CA MET A 1 32.55 -16.07 11.57
C MET A 1 31.05 -16.14 11.52
N SER A 2 30.36 -15.20 12.18
CA SER A 2 28.91 -15.24 12.39
C SER A 2 28.21 -14.85 11.09
N ASP A 3 27.49 -15.80 10.51
CA ASP A 3 26.70 -15.65 9.29
C ASP A 3 25.35 -15.01 9.65
N ARG A 4 25.39 -13.73 10.04
CA ARG A 4 24.15 -12.96 10.18
C ARG A 4 23.69 -12.61 8.77
N PRO A 5 22.42 -12.86 8.40
CA PRO A 5 21.88 -12.30 7.17
C PRO A 5 22.10 -10.79 7.22
N LYS A 6 22.65 -10.23 6.13
CA LYS A 6 22.68 -8.79 5.95
C LYS A 6 21.23 -8.34 6.04
N LEU A 7 20.89 -7.61 7.09
CA LEU A 7 19.71 -6.76 7.10
C LEU A 7 19.84 -5.95 5.81
N VAL A 8 18.88 -6.13 4.90
CA VAL A 8 18.69 -5.20 3.79
C VAL A 8 18.66 -3.84 4.45
N ASP A 9 19.56 -2.96 4.04
CA ASP A 9 19.61 -1.58 4.53
C ASP A 9 18.25 -0.99 4.16
N SER A 10 17.34 -0.93 5.13
CA SER A 10 15.98 -0.46 4.92
C SER A 10 16.13 0.95 4.39
N SER A 11 15.71 1.18 3.14
CA SER A 11 15.76 2.51 2.52
C SER A 11 15.26 3.55 3.53
N PRO A 12 15.92 4.72 3.62
CA PRO A 12 15.53 5.72 4.60
C PRO A 12 14.03 6.01 4.45
N LEU A 13 13.31 5.95 5.58
CA LEU A 13 11.86 6.17 5.62
C LEU A 13 11.51 7.54 5.02
N TYR A 14 12.46 8.49 5.07
CA TYR A 14 12.31 9.85 4.54
C TYR A 14 13.26 10.23 3.39
N PRO A 15 12.81 11.11 2.49
CA PRO A 15 11.44 11.63 2.38
C PRO A 15 10.47 10.54 1.92
N LEU A 16 9.22 10.59 2.42
CA LEU A 16 8.16 9.70 1.94
C LEU A 16 7.85 9.99 0.46
N PRO A 17 7.54 8.97 -0.36
CA PRO A 17 7.11 9.14 -1.75
C PRO A 17 5.93 10.12 -1.89
N ASP A 18 5.83 10.79 -3.04
CA ASP A 18 4.76 11.78 -3.32
C ASP A 18 3.40 11.11 -3.50
N ALA A 19 3.38 9.89 -4.04
CA ALA A 19 2.20 9.03 -4.08
C ALA A 19 2.26 7.98 -2.97
N LEU A 20 1.21 7.91 -2.16
CA LEU A 20 1.08 6.95 -1.06
C LEU A 20 -0.20 6.13 -1.23
N LEU A 21 -0.06 4.87 -1.56
CA LEU A 21 -1.13 3.87 -1.52
C LEU A 21 -1.29 3.38 -0.08
N VAL A 22 -2.51 3.34 0.42
CA VAL A 22 -2.78 2.93 1.81
C VAL A 22 -3.75 1.75 1.86
N ASP A 23 -3.41 0.79 2.73
CA ASP A 23 -4.24 -0.36 3.03
C ASP A 23 -5.39 -0.03 4.02
N SER A 24 -6.46 -0.82 3.96
CA SER A 24 -7.63 -0.69 4.83
C SER A 24 -7.27 -0.93 6.29
N SER A 25 -6.30 -1.80 6.60
CA SER A 25 -5.86 -2.06 7.97
C SER A 25 -5.33 -0.81 8.67
N VAL A 26 -4.58 0.02 7.94
CA VAL A 26 -4.04 1.30 8.43
C VAL A 26 -5.16 2.30 8.63
N LEU A 27 -6.03 2.48 7.62
CA LEU A 27 -7.18 3.39 7.72
C LEU A 27 -8.17 2.96 8.82
N GLY A 28 -8.31 1.66 9.02
CA GLY A 28 -9.09 1.01 10.06
C GLY A 28 -8.54 1.26 11.47
N GLY A 29 -7.21 1.32 11.61
CA GLY A 29 -6.54 1.73 12.85
C GLY A 29 -6.69 3.22 13.16
N ILE A 30 -6.90 4.06 12.14
CA ILE A 30 -6.97 5.52 12.28
C ILE A 30 -8.43 6.02 12.35
N GLY A 31 -8.92 6.14 13.59
CA GLY A 31 -10.22 6.71 13.97
C GLY A 31 -10.52 8.12 13.44
N ARG A 32 -11.80 8.44 13.24
CA ARG A 32 -12.28 9.79 12.82
C ARG A 32 -11.75 10.93 13.69
N SER A 33 -11.59 10.70 14.99
CA SER A 33 -11.20 11.73 15.97
C SER A 33 -9.80 11.53 16.53
N THR A 34 -8.99 10.65 15.93
CA THR A 34 -7.65 10.37 16.43
C THR A 34 -6.67 11.49 16.02
N PRO A 35 -5.68 11.82 16.88
CA PRO A 35 -4.59 12.71 16.50
C PRO A 35 -3.88 12.27 15.21
N GLU A 36 -3.70 10.96 15.04
CA GLU A 36 -3.04 10.31 13.90
C GLU A 36 -3.76 10.64 12.59
N ARG A 37 -5.10 10.68 12.59
CA ARG A 37 -5.86 11.10 11.41
C ARG A 37 -5.53 12.52 11.00
N ARG A 38 -5.51 13.43 11.98
CA ARG A 38 -5.21 14.84 11.73
C ARG A 38 -3.76 15.01 11.27
N GLN A 39 -2.83 14.30 11.87
CA GLN A 39 -1.42 14.30 11.48
C GLN A 39 -1.26 13.83 10.04
N LEU A 40 -1.87 12.70 9.67
CA LEU A 40 -1.83 12.18 8.30
C LEU A 40 -2.41 13.20 7.30
N ILE A 41 -3.62 13.70 7.54
CA ILE A 41 -4.25 14.69 6.64
C ILE A 41 -3.39 15.95 6.51
N ASN A 42 -2.91 16.49 7.64
CA ASN A 42 -2.05 17.68 7.63
C ASN A 42 -0.76 17.43 6.88
N TYR A 43 -0.14 16.27 7.06
CA TYR A 43 1.08 15.90 6.36
C TYR A 43 0.85 15.82 4.86
N ILE A 44 -0.19 15.11 4.42
CA ILE A 44 -0.53 14.97 3.00
C ILE A 44 -0.75 16.35 2.36
N GLN A 45 -1.60 17.18 2.97
CA GLN A 45 -1.96 18.49 2.41
C GLN A 45 -0.82 19.51 2.47
N SER A 46 0.02 19.49 3.50
CA SER A 46 1.11 20.47 3.66
C SER A 46 2.35 20.14 2.83
N ASN A 47 2.50 18.89 2.40
CA ASN A 47 3.66 18.41 1.64
C ASN A 47 3.30 18.01 0.21
N ASP A 48 2.12 18.40 -0.29
CA ASP A 48 1.65 18.15 -1.66
C ASP A 48 1.72 16.66 -2.05
N LYS A 49 1.31 15.79 -1.12
CA LYS A 49 1.25 14.35 -1.34
C LYS A 49 -0.12 13.96 -1.88
N GLN A 50 -0.17 12.84 -2.59
CA GLN A 50 -1.41 12.23 -3.05
C GLN A 50 -1.61 10.88 -2.35
N LEU A 51 -2.73 10.71 -1.66
CA LEU A 51 -3.13 9.41 -1.11
C LEU A 51 -3.93 8.64 -2.15
N TYR A 52 -3.71 7.33 -2.23
CA TYR A 52 -4.44 6.40 -3.08
C TYR A 52 -5.02 5.27 -2.25
N VAL A 53 -6.19 4.78 -2.64
CA VAL A 53 -6.81 3.57 -2.10
C VAL A 53 -7.23 2.65 -3.24
N SER A 54 -7.11 1.34 -3.06
CA SER A 54 -7.60 0.38 -4.05
C SER A 54 -9.12 0.23 -3.99
N THR A 55 -9.71 -0.31 -5.06
CA THR A 55 -11.13 -0.74 -5.06
C THR A 55 -11.45 -1.67 -3.89
N GLY A 56 -10.55 -2.63 -3.60
CA GLY A 56 -10.68 -3.55 -2.47
C GLY A 56 -10.75 -2.83 -1.12
N VAL A 57 -9.88 -1.84 -0.90
CA VAL A 57 -9.89 -1.02 0.32
C VAL A 57 -11.20 -0.23 0.46
N VAL A 58 -11.71 0.35 -0.63
CA VAL A 58 -13.01 1.05 -0.61
C VAL A 58 -14.14 0.10 -0.23
N GLU A 59 -14.15 -1.11 -0.78
CA GLU A 59 -15.15 -2.12 -0.45
C GLU A 59 -15.08 -2.58 1.01
N GLU A 60 -13.87 -2.76 1.56
CA GLU A 60 -13.67 -3.14 2.96
C GLU A 60 -14.10 -2.03 3.90
N LEU A 61 -13.78 -0.77 3.59
CA LEU A 61 -14.26 0.39 4.35
C LEU A 61 -15.80 0.47 4.35
N ASP A 62 -16.45 0.17 3.23
CA ASP A 62 -17.92 0.17 3.11
C ASP A 62 -18.58 -1.02 3.85
N LYS A 63 -17.94 -2.20 3.85
CA LYS A 63 -18.50 -3.41 4.48
C LYS A 63 -18.24 -3.47 5.99
N GLU A 64 -17.01 -3.19 6.41
CA GLU A 64 -16.54 -3.44 7.77
C GLU A 64 -16.60 -2.18 8.66
N TRP A 65 -16.41 -1.01 8.05
CA TRP A 65 -16.16 0.23 8.79
C TRP A 65 -17.24 1.32 8.60
N ALA A 66 -18.27 1.09 7.76
CA ALA A 66 -19.37 2.04 7.51
C ALA A 66 -20.66 1.79 8.34
N GLY A 67 -20.64 0.85 9.30
CA GLY A 67 -21.78 0.57 10.16
C GLY A 67 -22.17 1.71 11.12
N PRO A 68 -23.24 1.57 11.94
CA PRO A 68 -23.63 2.56 12.95
C PRO A 68 -22.59 2.76 14.09
N TYR A 69 -21.58 1.89 14.13
CA TYR A 69 -20.37 2.00 14.96
C TYR A 69 -19.11 2.29 14.14
N GLY A 70 -19.27 2.68 12.87
CA GLY A 70 -18.21 2.96 11.92
C GLY A 70 -17.36 4.11 12.40
N VAL A 71 -16.21 3.78 12.99
CA VAL A 71 -15.34 4.75 13.68
C VAL A 71 -14.51 5.55 12.67
N ASN A 72 -14.46 5.12 11.41
CA ASN A 72 -13.46 5.52 10.42
C ASN A 72 -14.14 6.07 9.17
N ASP A 73 -14.58 7.34 9.23
CA ASP A 73 -15.29 8.07 8.17
C ASP A 73 -14.35 8.44 7.00
N TRP A 74 -13.66 7.45 6.41
CA TRP A 74 -12.73 7.64 5.28
C TRP A 74 -13.44 7.63 3.93
N LEU A 75 -14.65 7.06 3.84
CA LEU A 75 -15.42 7.07 2.60
C LEU A 75 -15.84 8.47 2.16
N ASP A 76 -16.11 9.38 3.11
CA ASP A 76 -16.45 10.77 2.79
C ASP A 76 -15.31 11.51 2.06
N PRO A 77 -14.07 11.57 2.59
CA PRO A 77 -12.98 12.20 1.86
C PRO A 77 -12.62 11.45 0.57
N ILE A 78 -12.65 10.12 0.52
CA ILE A 78 -12.43 9.35 -0.73
C ILE A 78 -13.38 9.79 -1.85
N ARG A 79 -14.61 10.21 -1.52
CA ARG A 79 -15.65 10.58 -2.50
C ARG A 79 -15.64 12.07 -2.84
N ASN A 80 -15.19 12.92 -1.93
CA ASN A 80 -15.43 14.36 -1.98
C ASN A 80 -14.17 15.22 -1.98
N GLU A 81 -12.98 14.64 -1.78
CA GLU A 81 -11.73 15.38 -1.64
C GLU A 81 -10.69 14.93 -2.67
N ASP A 82 -9.94 15.88 -3.22
CA ASP A 82 -8.99 15.60 -4.31
C ASP A 82 -7.66 14.97 -3.81
N TRP A 83 -7.31 15.14 -2.53
CA TRP A 83 -6.05 14.64 -1.96
C TRP A 83 -6.03 13.12 -1.70
N ILE A 84 -7.16 12.44 -1.88
CA ILE A 84 -7.30 10.98 -1.74
C ILE A 84 -8.09 10.40 -2.91
N VAL A 85 -7.49 9.49 -3.66
CA VAL A 85 -8.05 8.97 -4.91
C VAL A 85 -8.30 7.47 -4.81
N ALA A 86 -9.52 7.05 -5.12
CA ALA A 86 -9.83 5.65 -5.36
C ALA A 86 -9.33 5.24 -6.75
N LEU A 87 -8.44 4.25 -6.80
CA LEU A 87 -7.96 3.65 -8.03
C LEU A 87 -9.04 2.77 -8.67
N PRO A 88 -9.11 2.69 -10.01
CA PRO A 88 -9.83 1.61 -10.67
C PRO A 88 -9.08 0.28 -10.51
N GLU A 89 -9.70 -0.84 -10.90
CA GLU A 89 -9.02 -2.13 -10.92
C GLU A 89 -7.72 -2.10 -11.74
N PRO A 90 -6.69 -2.86 -11.34
CA PRO A 90 -5.44 -2.93 -12.07
C PRO A 90 -5.58 -3.36 -13.53
N ASP A 91 -4.92 -2.64 -14.43
CA ASP A 91 -4.66 -3.13 -15.78
C ASP A 91 -3.59 -4.22 -15.71
N TYR A 92 -4.02 -5.47 -15.75
CA TYR A 92 -3.15 -6.65 -15.65
C TYR A 92 -2.10 -6.77 -16.76
N GLY A 93 -2.25 -6.04 -17.88
CA GLY A 93 -1.27 -5.97 -18.95
C GLY A 93 -0.22 -4.86 -18.78
N ALA A 94 -0.43 -3.92 -17.86
CA ALA A 94 0.49 -2.81 -17.63
C ALA A 94 1.82 -3.29 -17.02
N ARG A 95 2.89 -2.53 -17.29
CA ARG A 95 4.24 -2.73 -16.75
C ARG A 95 5.05 -1.44 -16.83
N ILE A 96 6.10 -1.33 -16.04
CA ILE A 96 7.08 -0.25 -16.16
C ILE A 96 8.18 -0.73 -17.10
N ARG A 97 8.33 -0.03 -18.23
CA ARG A 97 9.33 -0.36 -19.28
C ARG A 97 9.22 -1.84 -19.69
N ASP A 98 10.33 -2.58 -19.62
CA ASP A 98 10.43 -3.99 -19.99
C ASP A 98 10.32 -4.95 -18.79
N GLY A 99 9.90 -4.44 -17.63
CA GLY A 99 9.73 -5.21 -16.40
C GLY A 99 8.50 -6.14 -16.41
N PRO A 100 8.25 -6.85 -15.29
CA PRO A 100 7.13 -7.78 -15.17
C PRO A 100 5.78 -7.05 -15.27
N THR A 101 4.81 -7.74 -15.85
CA THR A 101 3.42 -7.27 -15.93
C THR A 101 2.78 -7.20 -14.55
N VAL A 102 1.74 -6.38 -14.43
CA VAL A 102 0.87 -6.35 -13.25
C VAL A 102 0.37 -7.76 -12.90
N SER A 103 -0.02 -8.56 -13.89
CA SER A 103 -0.44 -9.95 -13.63
C SER A 103 0.66 -10.79 -12.97
N GLU A 104 1.89 -10.72 -13.49
CA GLU A 104 3.02 -11.47 -12.94
C GLU A 104 3.36 -11.00 -11.52
N MET A 105 3.36 -9.69 -11.27
CA MET A 105 3.58 -9.11 -9.95
C MET A 105 2.53 -9.56 -8.94
N VAL A 106 1.25 -9.52 -9.31
CA VAL A 106 0.14 -9.94 -8.44
C VAL A 106 0.19 -11.45 -8.17
N ASP A 107 0.46 -12.27 -9.18
CA ASP A 107 0.53 -13.71 -9.02
C ASP A 107 1.73 -14.15 -8.16
N GLU A 108 2.90 -13.49 -8.30
CA GLU A 108 4.04 -13.76 -7.42
C GLU A 108 3.77 -13.28 -5.99
N ALA A 109 3.21 -12.09 -5.81
CA ALA A 109 2.85 -11.60 -4.48
C ALA A 109 1.87 -12.56 -3.80
N HIS A 110 0.87 -13.05 -4.52
CA HIS A 110 -0.09 -14.01 -4.01
C HIS A 110 0.55 -15.34 -3.60
N ARG A 111 1.50 -15.85 -4.40
CA ARG A 111 2.28 -17.06 -4.05
C ARG A 111 3.10 -16.86 -2.79
N GLU A 112 3.78 -15.72 -2.64
CA GLU A 112 4.58 -15.43 -1.46
C GLU A 112 3.71 -15.23 -0.22
N LEU A 113 2.57 -14.54 -0.34
CA LEU A 113 1.58 -14.43 0.73
C LEU A 113 1.07 -15.81 1.18
N ALA A 114 0.65 -16.68 0.26
CA ALA A 114 0.17 -18.02 0.59
C ALA A 114 1.24 -18.85 1.35
N LYS A 115 2.52 -18.72 0.97
CA LYS A 115 3.64 -19.36 1.69
C LYS A 115 3.79 -18.83 3.12
N LEU A 116 3.65 -17.52 3.33
CA LEU A 116 3.80 -16.89 4.64
C LEU A 116 2.61 -17.19 5.56
N GLU A 117 1.38 -17.20 5.02
CA GLU A 117 0.15 -17.55 5.75
C GLU A 117 0.02 -19.06 6.02
N GLN A 118 0.81 -19.89 5.32
CA GLN A 118 0.67 -21.35 5.33
C GLN A 118 -0.71 -21.82 4.83
N GLU A 119 -1.29 -21.04 3.93
CA GLU A 119 -2.57 -21.33 3.29
C GLU A 119 -2.35 -21.80 1.85
N ARG A 120 -3.36 -22.47 1.30
CA ARG A 120 -3.31 -22.85 -0.10
C ARG A 120 -3.60 -21.63 -0.97
N GLU A 121 -2.84 -21.48 -2.04
CA GLU A 121 -3.00 -20.35 -2.96
C GLU A 121 -4.44 -20.25 -3.51
N ASP A 122 -5.13 -21.37 -3.78
CA ASP A 122 -6.51 -21.34 -4.28
C ASP A 122 -7.57 -21.02 -3.22
N GLU A 123 -7.19 -21.01 -1.94
CA GLU A 123 -8.05 -20.71 -0.80
C GLU A 123 -7.86 -19.27 -0.28
N LEU A 124 -6.71 -18.65 -0.59
CA LEU A 124 -6.38 -17.28 -0.19
C LEU A 124 -6.97 -16.26 -1.19
N PRO A 125 -7.64 -15.19 -0.73
CA PRO A 125 -8.04 -14.07 -1.58
C PRO A 125 -6.83 -13.27 -2.11
N LYS A 126 -6.91 -12.83 -3.37
CA LYS A 126 -5.86 -12.00 -4.00
C LYS A 126 -5.85 -10.52 -3.56
N THR A 127 -6.64 -10.12 -2.56
CA THR A 127 -6.86 -8.70 -2.24
C THR A 127 -5.55 -7.97 -1.94
N ASP A 128 -4.72 -8.49 -1.03
CA ASP A 128 -3.44 -7.88 -0.68
C ASP A 128 -2.42 -7.98 -1.81
N ALA A 129 -2.43 -9.10 -2.55
CA ALA A 129 -1.55 -9.30 -3.68
C ALA A 129 -1.77 -8.25 -4.79
N LYS A 130 -3.00 -7.72 -4.94
CA LYS A 130 -3.31 -6.65 -5.89
C LYS A 130 -2.55 -5.35 -5.58
N PHE A 131 -2.04 -5.14 -4.37
CA PHE A 131 -1.22 -3.95 -4.07
C PHE A 131 0.02 -3.86 -4.95
N ALA A 132 0.64 -5.00 -5.32
CA ALA A 132 1.75 -5.01 -6.27
C ALA A 132 1.35 -4.42 -7.63
N GLY A 133 0.14 -4.74 -8.10
CA GLY A 133 -0.43 -4.18 -9.33
C GLY A 133 -0.75 -2.70 -9.24
N ASN A 134 -1.35 -2.28 -8.13
CA ASN A 134 -1.69 -0.87 -7.88
C ASN A 134 -0.43 0.02 -7.86
N LEU A 135 0.68 -0.44 -7.27
CA LEU A 135 1.96 0.27 -7.28
C LEU A 135 2.45 0.53 -8.72
N VAL A 136 2.42 -0.50 -9.57
CA VAL A 136 2.78 -0.39 -10.99
C VAL A 136 1.86 0.58 -11.72
N GLN A 137 0.55 0.48 -11.50
CA GLN A 137 -0.43 1.36 -12.14
C GLN A 137 -0.24 2.83 -11.77
N ILE A 138 -0.03 3.15 -10.49
CA ILE A 138 0.27 4.52 -10.06
C ILE A 138 1.53 5.01 -10.77
N ARG A 139 2.58 4.18 -10.83
CA ARG A 139 3.85 4.56 -11.45
C ARG A 139 3.78 4.74 -12.97
N VAL A 140 2.95 3.95 -13.65
CA VAL A 140 2.72 4.03 -15.11
C VAL A 140 1.88 5.25 -15.49
N SER A 141 1.10 5.83 -14.57
CA SER A 141 0.38 7.10 -14.81
C SER A 141 1.30 8.32 -15.04
N GLU A 142 2.64 8.13 -14.96
CA GLU A 142 3.71 9.13 -15.14
C GLU A 142 3.65 10.35 -14.22
N SER A 143 2.72 10.41 -13.27
CA SER A 143 2.55 11.55 -12.36
C SER A 143 3.52 11.53 -11.17
N HIS A 144 4.17 10.39 -10.92
CA HIS A 144 4.97 10.15 -9.70
C HIS A 144 6.25 9.37 -10.02
N ASP A 145 7.39 9.83 -9.49
CA ASP A 145 8.69 9.17 -9.67
C ASP A 145 8.83 7.91 -8.82
N SER A 146 8.23 7.92 -7.62
CA SER A 146 8.21 6.82 -6.67
C SER A 146 6.85 6.71 -5.98
N VAL A 147 6.51 5.51 -5.52
CA VAL A 147 5.23 5.20 -4.88
C VAL A 147 5.47 4.45 -3.56
N GLY A 148 4.81 4.89 -2.49
CA GLY A 148 4.82 4.21 -1.20
C GLY A 148 3.57 3.37 -1.02
N LEU A 149 3.68 2.16 -0.48
CA LEU A 149 2.55 1.42 0.11
C LEU A 149 2.65 1.50 1.63
N ILE A 150 1.58 1.94 2.29
CA ILE A 150 1.47 1.97 3.75
C ILE A 150 0.55 0.83 4.17
N ILE A 151 1.06 -0.12 4.96
CA ILE A 151 0.36 -1.36 5.33
C ILE A 151 0.68 -1.81 6.76
N ASP A 152 -0.29 -2.39 7.46
CA ASP A 152 -0.11 -2.95 8.81
C ASP A 152 -0.07 -4.48 8.85
N ASP A 153 -0.54 -5.17 7.83
CA ASP A 153 -0.33 -6.61 7.72
C ASP A 153 1.15 -6.95 7.49
N ARG A 154 1.72 -7.79 8.36
CA ARG A 154 3.16 -8.14 8.33
C ARG A 154 3.51 -9.17 7.26
N ASN A 155 2.59 -10.08 6.95
CA ASN A 155 2.84 -11.09 5.95
C ASN A 155 2.68 -10.48 4.55
N ALA A 156 1.65 -9.65 4.35
CA ALA A 156 1.49 -8.88 3.12
C ALA A 156 2.68 -7.95 2.88
N GLU A 157 3.12 -7.20 3.89
CA GLU A 157 4.32 -6.36 3.80
C GLU A 157 5.53 -7.18 3.34
N ARG A 158 5.83 -8.29 4.02
CA ARG A 158 6.99 -9.13 3.69
C ARG A 158 6.90 -9.75 2.30
N ALA A 159 5.74 -10.27 1.91
CA ALA A 159 5.53 -10.85 0.59
C ALA A 159 5.75 -9.81 -0.50
N LEU A 160 5.10 -8.65 -0.39
CA LEU A 160 5.21 -7.58 -1.38
C LEU A 160 6.64 -7.03 -1.41
N SER A 161 7.30 -6.86 -0.26
CA SER A 161 8.68 -6.38 -0.18
C SER A 161 9.65 -7.32 -0.90
N GLN A 162 9.46 -8.64 -0.72
CA GLN A 162 10.25 -9.65 -1.41
C GLN A 162 10.05 -9.58 -2.93
N VAL A 163 8.79 -9.62 -3.40
CA VAL A 163 8.49 -9.58 -4.84
C VAL A 163 9.02 -8.30 -5.49
N VAL A 164 8.86 -7.14 -4.85
CA VAL A 164 9.41 -5.89 -5.36
C VAL A 164 10.94 -5.95 -5.45
N SER A 165 11.62 -6.45 -4.42
CA SER A 165 13.10 -6.53 -4.35
C SER A 165 13.73 -7.47 -5.38
N GLU A 166 12.97 -8.41 -5.92
CA GLU A 166 13.43 -9.35 -6.95
C GLU A 166 13.32 -8.78 -8.37
N THR A 167 12.86 -7.54 -8.51
CA THR A 167 12.62 -6.87 -9.79
C THR A 167 13.31 -5.52 -9.84
N GLU A 168 13.42 -4.94 -11.04
CA GLU A 168 13.89 -3.56 -11.19
C GLU A 168 12.95 -2.51 -10.57
N TYR A 169 11.77 -2.93 -10.05
CA TYR A 169 10.80 -2.03 -9.46
C TYR A 169 11.16 -1.57 -8.05
N GLU A 170 12.15 -2.20 -7.39
CA GLU A 170 12.65 -1.80 -6.08
C GLU A 170 13.10 -0.32 -6.02
N GLN A 171 13.54 0.24 -7.14
CA GLN A 171 13.95 1.65 -7.22
C GLN A 171 12.77 2.62 -7.20
N PHE A 172 11.55 2.15 -7.51
CA PHE A 172 10.35 2.99 -7.63
C PHE A 172 9.42 2.82 -6.43
N PHE A 173 9.46 1.69 -5.74
CA PHE A 173 8.50 1.35 -4.70
C PHE A 173 9.11 1.31 -3.32
N ARG A 174 8.37 1.80 -2.34
CA ARG A 174 8.68 1.64 -0.92
C ARG A 174 7.50 1.03 -0.21
N ILE A 175 7.72 -0.02 0.56
CA ILE A 175 6.69 -0.62 1.41
C ILE A 175 6.99 -0.22 2.84
N LEU A 176 6.00 0.38 3.48
CA LEU A 176 6.13 1.15 4.70
C LEU A 176 5.10 0.66 5.72
N ARG A 177 5.53 0.57 6.97
CA ARG A 177 4.65 0.18 8.08
C ARG A 177 3.84 1.39 8.55
N GLY A 178 2.55 1.23 8.78
CA GLY A 178 1.65 2.29 9.26
C GLY A 178 2.17 3.02 10.51
N PRO A 179 2.49 2.31 11.61
CA PRO A 179 3.06 2.91 12.81
C PRO A 179 4.33 3.73 12.58
N GLU A 180 5.24 3.24 11.74
CA GLU A 180 6.51 3.92 11.46
C GLU A 180 6.28 5.23 10.68
N VAL A 181 5.36 5.20 9.71
CA VAL A 181 4.93 6.41 8.98
C VAL A 181 4.29 7.42 9.94
N LEU A 182 3.38 6.97 10.81
CA LEU A 182 2.67 7.83 11.74
C LEU A 182 3.57 8.44 12.83
N GLU A 183 4.64 7.74 13.23
CA GLU A 183 5.66 8.26 14.14
C GLU A 183 6.51 9.35 13.49
N GLU A 184 6.80 9.20 12.20
CA GLU A 184 7.71 10.10 11.48
C GLU A 184 7.02 11.38 10.98
N ILE A 185 5.72 11.35 10.70
CA ILE A 185 4.97 12.53 10.22
C ILE A 185 4.46 13.46 11.36
N GLN A 186 4.89 13.22 12.61
CA GLN A 186 4.45 13.99 13.79
C GLN A 186 4.98 15.43 13.84
#